data_AF-D7PF87-F1
#
_entry.id   AF-D7PF87-F1
#
_cell.length_a   1.000
_cell.length_b   1.000
_cell.length_c   1.000
_cell.angle_alpha   90.00
_cell.angle_beta   90.00
_cell.angle_gamma   90.00
#
_symmetry.space_group_name_H-M   'P 1'
#
loop_
_entity.id
_entity.type
_entity.pdbx_description
1 polymer ?
#
loop_
_entity_poly.entity_id
_entity_poly.type
_entity_poly.pdbx_seq_one_letter_code
_entity_poly.pdbx_strand_id
1 'polypeptide(L)'
;IGTVIRNEVANRREKIYEEQNRGIYMFRINNEQVIDATLTGGPARYANHSCAPNCVAEVVTFDREDKIIIISSRRIPKGEELTYDYQFDF
;
A
#
# COMPACT_ATOMS: atom_id res chain seq x y z
N ILE A 1 -6.65 -2.83 -5.68
CA ILE A 1 -6.82 -1.95 -6.86
C ILE A 1 -5.50 -1.24 -7.10
N GLY A 2 -4.83 -1.59 -8.19
CA GLY A 2 -3.45 -1.20 -8.50
C GLY A 2 -2.87 -2.19 -9.51
N THR A 3 -1.74 -1.84 -10.10
CA THR A 3 -1.06 -2.74 -11.04
C THR A 3 -0.06 -3.60 -10.28
N VAL A 4 -0.19 -4.93 -10.35
CA VAL A 4 0.81 -5.85 -9.80
C VAL A 4 2.02 -5.87 -10.74
N ILE A 5 3.19 -5.53 -10.22
CA ILE A 5 4.46 -5.46 -10.93
C ILE A 5 5.55 -6.21 -10.16
N ARG A 6 6.60 -6.62 -10.86
CA ARG A 6 7.78 -7.21 -10.22
C ARG A 6 8.59 -6.15 -9.46
N ASN A 7 9.30 -6.58 -8.43
CA ASN A 7 10.17 -5.72 -7.61
C ASN A 7 11.16 -4.88 -8.45
N GLU A 8 11.81 -5.47 -9.45
CA GLU A 8 12.72 -4.76 -10.36
C GLU A 8 12.03 -3.60 -11.10
N VAL A 9 10.79 -3.81 -11.54
CA VAL A 9 10.00 -2.79 -12.24
C VAL A 9 9.56 -1.69 -11.27
N ALA A 10 9.22 -2.06 -10.03
CA ALA A 10 8.88 -1.11 -8.97
C ALA A 10 10.05 -0.16 -8.69
N ASN A 11 11.26 -0.70 -8.46
CA ASN A 11 12.47 0.11 -8.20
C ASN A 11 12.80 1.07 -9.34
N ARG A 12 12.56 0.65 -10.60
CA ARG A 12 12.74 1.53 -11.76
C ARG A 12 11.69 2.65 -11.80
N ARG A 13 10.43 2.33 -11.53
CA ARG A 13 9.32 3.30 -11.54
C ARG A 13 9.42 4.30 -10.41
N GLU A 14 9.86 3.85 -9.23
CA GLU A 14 10.11 4.70 -8.07
C GLU A 14 11.04 5.86 -8.44
N LYS A 15 12.22 5.57 -9.02
CA LYS A 15 13.16 6.59 -9.50
C LYS A 15 12.55 7.56 -10.50
N ILE A 16 11.76 7.05 -11.45
CA ILE A 16 11.08 7.89 -12.45
C ILE A 16 10.05 8.81 -11.77
N TYR A 17 9.29 8.31 -10.79
CA TYR A 17 8.31 9.10 -10.06
C TYR A 17 8.97 10.15 -9.16
N GLU A 18 10.11 9.83 -8.54
CA GLU A 18 10.94 10.77 -7.78
C GLU A 18 11.47 11.90 -8.67
N GLU A 19 12.02 11.58 -9.83
CA GLU A 19 12.50 12.57 -10.82
C GLU A 19 11.37 13.50 -11.30
N GLN A 20 10.13 13.00 -11.32
CA GLN A 20 8.92 13.75 -11.67
C GLN A 20 8.28 14.47 -10.48
N ASN A 21 8.89 14.39 -9.29
CA ASN A 21 8.39 14.96 -8.04
C ASN A 21 6.96 14.50 -7.70
N ARG A 22 6.69 13.20 -7.93
CA ARG A 22 5.39 12.57 -7.76
C ARG A 22 5.38 11.69 -6.50
N GLY A 23 4.28 11.70 -5.76
CA GLY A 23 4.08 10.78 -4.64
C GLY A 23 4.11 9.32 -5.10
N ILE A 24 4.81 8.47 -4.34
CA ILE A 24 4.93 7.03 -4.61
C ILE A 24 3.88 6.29 -3.77
N TYR A 25 3.04 5.51 -4.44
CA TYR A 25 1.99 4.72 -3.80
C TYR A 25 2.19 3.25 -4.15
N MET A 26 3.23 2.64 -3.57
CA MET A 26 3.57 1.24 -3.79
C MET A 26 3.41 0.43 -2.52
N PHE A 27 2.89 -0.79 -2.65
CA PHE A 27 2.71 -1.71 -1.54
C PHE A 27 3.32 -3.07 -1.88
N ARG A 28 4.24 -3.58 -1.06
CA ARG A 28 4.89 -4.87 -1.27
C ARG A 28 3.96 -6.03 -0.83
N ILE A 29 3.63 -6.94 -1.76
CA ILE A 29 2.85 -8.14 -1.44
C ILE A 29 3.76 -9.21 -0.85
N ASN A 30 4.90 -9.43 -1.51
CA ASN A 30 5.92 -10.41 -1.16
C ASN A 30 7.28 -9.94 -1.75
N ASN A 31 8.32 -10.76 -1.64
CA ASN A 31 9.66 -10.36 -2.09
C ASN A 31 9.76 -10.13 -3.60
N GLU A 32 8.86 -10.70 -4.40
CA GLU A 32 8.90 -10.64 -5.86
C GLU A 32 7.92 -9.63 -6.44
N GLN A 33 6.81 -9.35 -5.74
CA GLN A 33 5.67 -8.60 -6.28
C GLN A 33 5.29 -7.38 -5.43
N VAL A 34 4.96 -6.31 -6.14
CA VAL A 34 4.55 -5.01 -5.60
C VAL A 34 3.28 -4.54 -6.31
N ILE A 35 2.35 -3.96 -5.58
CA ILE A 35 1.19 -3.24 -6.13
C ILE A 35 1.59 -1.78 -6.32
N ASP A 36 1.59 -1.30 -7.57
CA ASP A 36 1.74 0.11 -7.91
C ASP A 36 0.35 0.76 -8.06
N ALA A 37 0.01 1.64 -7.13
CA ALA A 37 -1.22 2.42 -7.11
C ALA A 37 -1.00 3.91 -7.50
N THR A 38 0.18 4.26 -8.00
CA THR A 38 0.62 5.65 -8.24
C THR A 38 -0.11 6.33 -9.39
N LEU A 39 -0.40 5.58 -10.45
CA LEU A 39 -1.17 6.05 -11.61
C LEU A 39 -2.61 5.55 -11.60
N THR A 40 -2.82 4.32 -11.13
CA THR A 40 -4.12 3.64 -11.10
C THR A 40 -4.33 3.05 -9.72
N GLY A 41 -5.23 3.59 -8.90
CA GLY A 41 -5.40 3.14 -7.52
C GLY A 41 -6.78 3.46 -6.96
N GLY A 42 -7.15 2.76 -5.88
CA GLY A 42 -8.36 3.05 -5.12
C GLY A 42 -8.16 4.09 -4.02
N PRO A 43 -9.20 4.40 -3.23
CA PRO A 43 -9.12 5.31 -2.09
C PRO A 43 -8.11 4.89 -1.01
N ALA A 44 -7.81 3.59 -0.91
CA ALA A 44 -6.85 3.03 0.04
C ALA A 44 -5.44 3.66 -0.05
N ARG A 45 -5.06 4.25 -1.19
CA ARG A 45 -3.75 4.95 -1.34
C ARG A 45 -3.58 6.16 -0.41
N TYR A 46 -4.68 6.65 0.16
CA TYR A 46 -4.68 7.82 1.05
C TYR A 46 -4.64 7.44 2.53
N ALA A 47 -4.67 6.14 2.87
CA ALA A 47 -4.51 5.71 4.25
C ALA A 47 -3.05 5.91 4.66
N ASN A 48 -2.82 6.70 5.70
CA ASN A 48 -1.49 7.15 6.10
C ASN A 48 -0.82 6.20 7.10
N HIS A 49 0.48 6.44 7.31
CA HIS A 49 1.25 5.75 8.35
C HIS A 49 0.93 6.29 9.75
N SER A 50 0.87 5.40 10.74
CA SER A 50 0.95 5.75 12.16
C SER A 50 1.72 4.67 12.92
N CYS A 51 2.56 5.07 13.89
CA CYS A 51 3.20 4.12 14.81
C CYS A 51 2.22 3.54 15.85
N ALA A 52 1.03 4.14 16.00
CA ALA A 52 -0.09 3.64 16.80
C ALA A 52 -1.34 3.54 15.90
N PRO A 53 -1.37 2.59 14.95
CA PRO A 53 -2.39 2.56 13.92
C PRO A 53 -3.74 2.04 14.44
N ASN A 54 -4.82 2.39 13.74
CA ASN A 54 -6.17 1.86 14.00
C ASN A 54 -6.63 0.82 12.97
N CYS A 55 -5.83 0.58 11.94
CA CYS A 55 -6.00 -0.48 10.96
C CYS A 55 -4.73 -1.34 10.83
N VAL A 56 -4.90 -2.56 10.35
CA VAL A 56 -3.84 -3.47 9.91
C VAL A 56 -4.01 -3.74 8.41
N ALA A 57 -2.89 -3.92 7.70
CA ALA A 57 -2.90 -4.32 6.30
C ALA A 57 -2.45 -5.78 6.20
N GLU A 58 -3.27 -6.63 5.59
CA GLU A 58 -2.99 -8.06 5.43
C GLU A 58 -3.05 -8.47 3.97
N VAL A 59 -2.18 -9.42 3.59
CA VAL A 59 -2.22 -10.07 2.28
C VAL A 59 -3.12 -11.30 2.38
N VAL A 60 -4.16 -11.35 1.56
CA VAL A 60 -5.13 -12.44 1.49
C VAL A 60 -5.18 -12.96 0.06
N THR A 61 -5.04 -14.27 -0.11
CA THR A 61 -5.19 -14.92 -1.40
C THR A 61 -6.67 -15.22 -1.66
N PHE A 62 -7.21 -14.69 -2.75
CA PHE A 62 -8.57 -14.94 -3.22
C PHE A 62 -8.54 -15.29 -4.70
N ASP A 63 -9.16 -16.40 -5.10
CA ASP A 63 -9.16 -16.90 -6.50
C ASP A 63 -7.76 -17.00 -7.15
N ARG A 64 -6.77 -17.44 -6.36
CA ARG A 64 -5.35 -17.56 -6.77
C ARG A 64 -4.65 -16.22 -7.05
N GLU A 65 -5.25 -15.11 -6.63
CA GLU A 65 -4.63 -13.78 -6.67
C GLU A 65 -4.41 -13.26 -5.25
N ASP A 66 -3.21 -12.75 -4.98
CA ASP A 66 -2.92 -12.07 -3.73
C ASP A 66 -3.52 -10.66 -3.76
N LYS A 67 -4.25 -10.32 -2.70
CA LYS A 67 -4.90 -9.02 -2.52
C LYS A 67 -4.52 -8.46 -1.16
N ILE A 68 -4.53 -7.13 -1.06
CA ILE A 68 -4.23 -6.42 0.18
C ILE A 68 -5.52 -5.86 0.74
N ILE A 69 -5.80 -6.21 1.99
CA ILE A 69 -7.01 -5.80 2.70
C ILE A 69 -6.58 -4.97 3.91
N ILE A 70 -7.22 -3.81 4.07
CA ILE A 70 -7.05 -2.96 5.25
C ILE A 70 -8.23 -3.23 6.18
N ILE A 71 -7.93 -3.71 7.39
CA ILE A 71 -8.90 -4.15 8.39
C ILE A 71 -8.76 -3.29 9.63
N SER A 72 -9.86 -2.78 10.17
CA SER A 72 -9.85 -2.02 11.42
C SER A 72 -9.48 -2.94 12.60
N SER A 73 -8.48 -2.56 13.40
CA SER A 73 -8.07 -3.33 14.60
C SER A 73 -8.92 -3.01 15.83
N ARG A 74 -9.68 -1.91 15.78
CA ARG A 74 -10.62 -1.49 16.82
C ARG A 74 -11.80 -0.73 16.22
N ARG A 75 -12.77 -0.38 17.05
CA ARG A 75 -13.84 0.55 16.66
C ARG A 75 -13.26 1.93 16.34
N ILE A 76 -13.69 2.50 15.22
CA ILE A 76 -13.24 3.82 14.74
C ILE A 76 -14.45 4.78 14.70
N PRO A 77 -14.45 5.87 15.49
CA PRO A 77 -15.48 6.89 15.43
C PRO A 77 -15.43 7.68 14.12
N LYS A 78 -16.58 8.25 13.74
CA LYS A 78 -16.69 9.08 12.54
C LYS A 78 -15.74 10.28 12.64
N GLY A 79 -14.96 10.52 11.57
CA GLY A 79 -14.04 11.64 11.46
C GLY A 79 -12.62 11.34 11.96
N GLU A 80 -12.40 10.17 12.56
CA GLU A 80 -11.03 9.70 12.84
C GLU A 80 -10.38 9.16 11.56
N GLU A 81 -9.12 9.54 11.33
CA GLU A 81 -8.35 9.12 10.16
C GLU A 81 -7.99 7.64 10.21
N LEU A 82 -8.07 6.94 9.07
CA LEU A 82 -7.65 5.55 8.95
C LEU A 82 -6.14 5.47 8.72
N THR A 83 -5.44 4.78 9.61
CA THR A 83 -3.98 4.66 9.56
C THR A 83 -3.52 3.22 9.77
N TYR A 84 -2.42 2.83 9.12
CA TYR A 84 -1.80 1.52 9.28
C TYR A 84 -0.27 1.65 9.38
N ASP A 85 0.41 0.62 9.87
CA ASP A 85 1.87 0.61 9.90
C ASP A 85 2.41 0.31 8.49
N TYR A 86 3.27 1.18 7.95
CA TYR A 86 3.84 1.00 6.61
C TYR A 86 4.98 -0.04 6.63
N GLN A 87 5.49 -0.39 7.81
CA GLN A 87 6.55 -1.39 7.98
C GLN A 87 7.76 -1.09 7.09
N PHE A 88 8.19 0.17 7.02
CA PHE A 88 9.42 0.50 6.33
C PHE A 88 10.60 -0.14 7.09
N ASP A 89 11.38 -0.97 6.38
CA ASP A 89 12.65 -1.47 6.88
C ASP A 89 13.59 -0.27 7.11
N PHE A 90 14.11 -0.12 8.34
CA PHE A 90 15.14 0.86 8.69
C PHE A 90 16.54 0.36 8.30
#